data_AF-A0A7S0FHP8-F1
#
_entry.id   AF-A0A7S0FHP8-F1
#
_cell.length_a   1.000
_cell.length_b   1.000
_cell.length_c   1.000
_cell.angle_alpha   90.00
_cell.angle_beta   90.00
_cell.angle_gamma   90.00
#
_symmetry.space_group_name_H-M   'P 1'
#
loop_
_entity.id
_entity.type
_entity.pdbx_description
1 polymer ?
#
loop_
_entity_poly.entity_id
_entity_poly.type
_entity_poly.pdbx_seq_one_letter_code
_entity_poly.pdbx_strand_id
1 'polypeptide(L)'
;SVEMEDIKFHQCVRLARFENDRTISFIPPDGEFELMSYRLNTHVKPLIWVEAVVDPGHSRSRIEYMVKAKSQFKSRSVANNVEIHIPVPSDVDSPSFKTSIGTVRYIPDQDCVVWSIKQFQGQKDFIMTANFGLPSVGADNRDAYMKAPIAVKFEIPYFTVSGVTVRYLKIIEKSGYQALPWVRYITQNGDYQLRMI
;
A
#
# COMPACT_ATOMS: atom_id res chain seq x y z
N SER A 1 21.19 -13.81 3.61
CA SER A 1 21.01 -13.23 2.27
C SER A 1 19.52 -13.21 1.98
N VAL A 2 19.03 -12.30 1.13
CA VAL A 2 17.63 -12.36 0.68
C VAL A 2 17.52 -13.49 -0.34
N GLU A 3 16.64 -14.46 -0.10
CA GLU A 3 16.37 -15.55 -1.04
C GLU A 3 15.31 -15.10 -2.06
N MET A 4 15.70 -15.07 -3.33
CA MET A 4 14.84 -14.67 -4.45
C MET A 4 14.37 -15.94 -5.16
N GLU A 5 13.05 -16.12 -5.32
CA GLU A 5 12.48 -17.31 -5.96
C GLU A 5 12.57 -17.24 -7.48
N ASP A 6 12.15 -16.11 -8.05
CA ASP A 6 12.18 -15.86 -9.49
C ASP A 6 12.94 -14.55 -9.72
N ILE A 7 13.83 -14.55 -10.71
CA ILE A 7 14.61 -13.39 -11.12
C ILE A 7 14.63 -13.36 -12.63
N LYS A 8 14.23 -12.23 -13.21
CA LYS A 8 14.37 -11.96 -14.64
C LYS A 8 15.26 -10.76 -14.83
N PHE A 9 16.22 -10.88 -15.73
CA PHE A 9 17.16 -9.82 -16.06
C PHE A 9 16.86 -9.25 -17.44
N HIS A 10 17.20 -7.98 -17.64
CA HIS A 10 17.27 -7.42 -18.97
C HIS A 10 18.34 -8.12 -19.82
N GLN A 11 18.13 -8.18 -21.14
CA GLN A 11 19.05 -8.81 -22.10
C GLN A 11 20.49 -8.24 -22.07
N CYS A 12 20.68 -7.03 -21.53
CA CYS A 12 22.00 -6.42 -21.41
C CYS A 12 22.86 -7.01 -20.27
N VAL A 13 22.30 -7.87 -19.43
CA VAL A 13 22.96 -8.46 -18.26
C VAL A 13 23.76 -9.71 -18.64
N ARG A 14 25.00 -9.78 -18.17
CA ARG A 14 25.90 -10.93 -18.34
C ARG A 14 25.66 -11.97 -17.25
N LEU A 15 24.77 -12.93 -17.52
CA LEU A 15 24.34 -13.97 -16.57
C LEU A 15 25.51 -14.77 -15.96
N ALA A 16 26.54 -15.10 -16.75
CA ALA A 16 27.69 -15.87 -16.29
C ALA A 16 28.46 -15.21 -15.12
N ARG A 17 28.44 -13.87 -15.00
CA ARG A 17 29.05 -13.20 -13.83
C ARG A 17 28.16 -13.33 -12.61
N PHE A 18 26.85 -13.12 -12.77
CA PHE A 18 25.90 -13.23 -11.68
C PHE A 18 25.89 -14.63 -11.04
N GLU A 19 26.03 -15.70 -11.83
CA GLU A 19 26.09 -17.07 -11.31
C GLU A 19 27.32 -17.33 -10.43
N ASN A 20 28.45 -16.66 -10.71
CA ASN A 20 29.71 -16.87 -9.99
C ASN A 20 29.77 -16.11 -8.66
N ASP A 21 29.53 -14.80 -8.68
CA ASP A 21 29.77 -13.93 -7.52
C ASP A 21 28.55 -13.08 -7.13
N ARG A 22 27.40 -13.31 -7.76
CA ARG A 22 26.16 -12.52 -7.62
C ARG A 22 26.32 -11.05 -8.06
N THR A 23 27.34 -10.72 -8.84
CA THR A 23 27.53 -9.38 -9.42
C THR A 23 26.73 -9.23 -10.73
N ILE A 24 25.82 -8.25 -10.76
CA ILE A 24 25.10 -7.89 -11.98
C ILE A 24 25.99 -6.98 -12.84
N SER A 25 26.44 -7.47 -13.98
CA SER A 25 27.29 -6.72 -14.93
C SER A 25 26.55 -6.55 -16.26
N PHE A 26 26.45 -5.31 -16.75
CA PHE A 26 25.69 -4.99 -17.95
C PHE A 26 26.22 -3.73 -18.64
N ILE A 27 25.80 -3.53 -19.89
CA ILE A 27 25.96 -2.28 -20.63
C ILE A 27 24.54 -1.70 -20.78
N PRO A 28 24.19 -0.59 -20.09
CA PRO A 28 22.81 -0.08 -20.11
C PRO A 28 22.41 0.40 -21.50
N PRO A 29 21.15 0.18 -21.91
CA PRO A 29 20.52 0.97 -22.97
C PRO A 29 20.42 2.45 -22.56
N ASP A 30 20.24 3.33 -23.54
CA ASP A 30 19.98 4.74 -23.27
C ASP A 30 18.54 4.94 -22.74
N GLY A 31 18.40 5.79 -21.73
CA GLY A 31 17.11 6.13 -21.12
C GLY A 31 16.70 5.25 -19.95
N GLU A 32 15.39 5.25 -19.65
CA GLU A 32 14.81 4.46 -18.56
C GLU A 32 14.53 3.02 -19.03
N PHE A 33 14.97 2.04 -18.23
CA PHE A 33 14.69 0.64 -18.50
C PHE A 33 14.64 -0.19 -17.21
N GLU A 34 13.95 -1.33 -17.27
CA GLU A 34 13.89 -2.30 -16.19
C GLU A 34 15.13 -3.21 -16.24
N LEU A 35 16.06 -3.05 -15.30
CA LEU A 35 17.28 -3.86 -15.22
C LEU A 35 17.00 -5.30 -14.76
N MET A 36 16.15 -5.45 -13.74
CA MET A 36 15.79 -6.74 -13.16
C MET A 36 14.39 -6.69 -12.54
N SER A 37 13.66 -7.79 -12.65
CA SER A 37 12.46 -8.07 -11.88
C SER A 37 12.74 -9.26 -10.96
N TYR A 38 12.18 -9.26 -9.75
CA TYR A 38 12.33 -10.40 -8.85
C TYR A 38 11.08 -10.61 -8.00
N ARG A 39 10.85 -11.87 -7.62
CA ARG A 39 9.78 -12.27 -6.69
C ARG A 39 10.37 -12.89 -5.43
N LEU A 40 9.77 -12.53 -4.31
CA LEU A 40 10.10 -13.06 -2.98
C LEU A 40 8.89 -13.77 -2.42
N ASN A 41 9.14 -14.89 -1.76
CA ASN A 41 8.13 -15.57 -0.94
C ASN A 41 8.51 -15.38 0.52
N THR A 42 8.31 -14.15 0.99
CA THR A 42 8.54 -13.79 2.38
C THR A 42 7.19 -13.50 3.02
N HIS A 43 6.93 -14.10 4.17
CA HIS A 43 5.79 -13.73 4.99
C HIS A 43 6.04 -12.35 5.60
N VAL A 44 5.48 -11.32 4.97
CA VAL A 44 5.59 -9.94 5.43
C VAL A 44 4.35 -9.59 6.24
N LYS A 45 4.54 -9.02 7.44
CA LYS A 45 3.43 -8.45 8.20
C LYS A 45 2.82 -7.26 7.43
N PRO A 46 1.49 -7.11 7.38
CA PRO A 46 0.85 -6.00 6.70
C PRO A 46 1.39 -4.64 7.18
N LEU A 47 1.97 -3.85 6.27
CA LEU A 47 2.57 -2.55 6.59
C LEU A 47 1.58 -1.53 7.16
N ILE A 48 0.34 -1.53 6.70
CA ILE A 48 -0.77 -0.75 7.22
C ILE A 48 -1.92 -1.71 7.50
N TRP A 49 -2.07 -2.10 8.75
CA TRP A 49 -3.17 -2.96 9.20
C TRP A 49 -4.41 -2.11 9.43
N VAL A 50 -5.55 -2.52 8.87
CA VAL A 50 -6.83 -1.83 9.04
C VAL A 50 -7.83 -2.78 9.64
N GLU A 51 -8.41 -2.37 10.76
CA GLU A 51 -9.51 -3.06 11.43
C GLU A 51 -10.73 -2.16 11.29
N ALA A 52 -11.81 -2.65 10.68
CA ALA A 52 -13.08 -1.95 10.64
C ALA A 52 -14.10 -2.79 11.39
N VAL A 53 -14.67 -2.19 12.43
CA VAL A 53 -15.79 -2.73 13.19
C VAL A 53 -17.04 -2.00 12.76
N VAL A 54 -18.07 -2.75 12.40
CA VAL A 54 -19.35 -2.21 11.98
C VAL A 54 -20.39 -2.48 13.04
N ASP A 55 -20.92 -1.43 13.64
CA ASP A 55 -22.01 -1.49 14.59
C ASP A 55 -23.32 -1.13 13.86
N PRO A 56 -24.29 -2.06 13.77
CA PRO A 56 -25.59 -1.78 13.18
C PRO A 56 -26.43 -0.78 14.00
N GLY A 57 -25.91 -0.28 15.13
CA GLY A 57 -26.56 0.68 15.99
C GLY A 57 -27.78 0.09 16.73
N HIS A 58 -28.32 0.84 17.68
CA HIS A 58 -29.54 0.44 18.40
C HIS A 58 -30.81 0.51 17.55
N SER A 59 -30.76 1.19 16.39
CA SER A 59 -31.88 1.38 15.46
C SER A 59 -31.48 0.89 14.08
N ARG A 60 -32.38 0.18 13.39
CA ARG A 60 -32.20 -0.26 11.97
C ARG A 60 -32.01 0.89 10.98
N SER A 61 -32.13 2.14 11.43
CA SER A 61 -32.04 3.35 10.63
C SER A 61 -30.64 4.00 10.64
N ARG A 62 -29.66 3.42 11.34
CA ARG A 62 -28.31 3.96 11.44
C ARG A 62 -27.29 2.85 11.39
N ILE A 63 -26.09 3.18 10.92
CA ILE A 63 -24.94 2.29 10.96
C ILE A 63 -23.70 3.10 11.31
N GLU A 64 -22.90 2.57 12.21
CA GLU A 64 -21.69 3.21 12.71
C GLU A 64 -20.47 2.35 12.35
N TYR A 65 -19.42 2.99 11.87
CA TYR A 65 -18.15 2.36 11.55
C TYR A 65 -17.09 2.91 12.48
N MET A 66 -16.32 2.01 13.08
CA MET A 66 -15.07 2.35 13.75
C MET A 66 -13.91 1.70 12.99
N VAL A 67 -13.13 2.52 12.31
CA VAL A 67 -12.00 2.09 11.50
C VAL A 67 -10.70 2.49 12.18
N LYS A 68 -9.91 1.50 12.60
CA LYS A 68 -8.59 1.66 13.18
C LYS A 68 -7.53 1.28 12.16
N ALA A 69 -6.68 2.23 11.79
CA ALA A 69 -5.53 1.99 10.93
C ALA A 69 -4.26 2.01 11.78
N LYS A 70 -3.39 1.01 11.61
CA LYS A 70 -2.14 0.82 12.36
C LYS A 70 -0.98 0.60 11.40
N SER A 71 0.04 1.44 11.50
CA SER A 71 1.29 1.27 10.75
C SER A 71 2.24 0.29 11.46
N GLN A 72 2.77 -0.69 10.71
CA GLN A 72 3.66 -1.74 11.21
C GLN A 72 5.08 -1.67 10.61
N PHE A 73 5.49 -0.51 10.12
CA PHE A 73 6.85 -0.25 9.65
C PHE A 73 7.65 0.60 10.65
N LYS A 74 8.94 0.83 10.38
CA LYS A 74 9.86 1.53 11.30
C LYS A 74 9.34 2.93 11.65
N SER A 75 9.49 3.34 12.91
CA SER A 75 9.00 4.64 13.41
C SER A 75 9.57 5.86 12.68
N ARG A 76 10.80 5.76 12.17
CA ARG A 76 11.45 6.80 11.35
C ARG A 76 10.95 6.88 9.91
N SER A 77 10.21 5.87 9.45
CA SER A 77 9.64 5.84 8.11
C SER A 77 8.24 6.45 8.14
N VAL A 78 7.84 7.04 7.02
CA VAL A 78 6.53 7.68 6.85
C VAL A 78 5.95 7.17 5.55
N ALA A 79 4.70 6.71 5.58
CA ALA A 79 3.95 6.43 4.37
C ALA A 79 3.27 7.71 3.87
N ASN A 80 3.34 7.95 2.57
CA ASN A 80 2.75 9.07 1.89
C ASN A 80 1.47 8.66 1.17
N ASN A 81 0.55 9.61 1.03
CA ASN A 81 -0.67 9.48 0.23
C ASN A 81 -1.43 8.18 0.53
N VAL A 82 -1.63 7.91 1.82
CA VAL A 82 -2.36 6.73 2.26
C VAL A 82 -3.84 6.94 1.98
N GLU A 83 -4.46 6.02 1.25
CA GLU A 83 -5.91 5.99 1.00
C GLU A 83 -6.47 4.67 1.48
N ILE A 84 -7.43 4.71 2.39
CA ILE A 84 -8.15 3.54 2.87
C ILE A 84 -9.57 3.62 2.31
N HIS A 85 -9.94 2.63 1.49
CA HIS A 85 -11.26 2.49 0.89
C HIS A 85 -12.06 1.49 1.71
N ILE A 86 -13.07 1.97 2.43
CA ILE A 86 -13.96 1.16 3.26
C ILE A 86 -15.30 1.05 2.54
N PRO A 87 -15.75 -0.13 2.10
CA PRO A 87 -17.04 -0.28 1.46
C PRO A 87 -18.17 -0.08 2.46
N VAL A 88 -19.28 0.49 1.99
CA VAL A 88 -20.50 0.77 2.76
C VAL A 88 -21.72 0.28 1.98
N PRO A 89 -22.90 0.13 2.60
CA PRO A 89 -24.13 -0.18 1.87
C PRO A 89 -24.40 0.85 0.77
N SER A 90 -25.00 0.42 -0.33
CA SER A 90 -25.32 1.30 -1.47
C SER A 90 -26.47 2.27 -1.19
N ASP A 91 -27.23 2.02 -0.12
CA ASP A 91 -28.38 2.81 0.29
C ASP A 91 -28.13 3.69 1.51
N VAL A 92 -26.85 3.89 1.89
CA VAL A 92 -26.51 4.81 2.98
C VAL A 92 -26.85 6.26 2.63
N ASP A 93 -27.30 6.99 3.65
CA ASP A 93 -27.51 8.44 3.57
C ASP A 93 -26.79 9.18 4.72
N SER A 94 -26.89 10.51 4.69
CA SER A 94 -26.48 11.39 5.79
C SER A 94 -25.07 11.10 6.37
N PRO A 95 -24.02 11.04 5.53
CA PRO A 95 -22.68 10.66 5.99
C PRO A 95 -22.11 11.67 6.98
N SER A 96 -21.66 11.18 8.14
CA SER A 96 -21.00 12.00 9.17
C SER A 96 -19.69 11.36 9.60
N PHE A 97 -18.59 12.09 9.51
CA PHE A 97 -17.25 11.58 9.77
C PHE A 97 -16.57 12.31 10.93
N LYS A 98 -15.83 11.55 11.75
CA LYS A 98 -14.92 12.07 12.77
C LYS A 98 -13.58 11.37 12.64
N THR A 99 -12.50 12.13 12.47
CA THR A 99 -11.14 11.60 12.44
C THR A 99 -10.18 12.58 13.08
N SER A 100 -9.08 12.06 13.65
CA SER A 100 -7.99 12.88 14.20
C SER A 100 -6.94 13.26 13.15
N ILE A 101 -6.92 12.59 11.99
CA ILE A 101 -5.93 12.84 10.94
C ILE A 101 -6.52 12.62 9.55
N GLY A 102 -6.08 13.45 8.60
CA GLY A 102 -6.48 13.33 7.20
C GLY A 102 -7.90 13.81 6.94
N THR A 103 -8.44 13.43 5.79
CA THR A 103 -9.79 13.79 5.36
C THR A 103 -10.57 12.55 4.98
N VAL A 104 -11.86 12.54 5.24
CA VAL A 104 -12.75 11.43 4.93
C VAL A 104 -13.85 11.92 4.00
N ARG A 105 -14.12 11.16 2.95
CA ARG A 105 -15.18 11.46 1.98
C ARG A 105 -15.93 10.20 1.59
N TYR A 106 -17.23 10.33 1.38
CA TYR A 106 -18.05 9.28 0.77
C TYR A 106 -18.02 9.41 -0.75
N ILE A 107 -17.86 8.29 -1.45
CA ILE A 107 -17.87 8.18 -2.90
C ILE A 107 -19.06 7.29 -3.30
N PRO A 108 -20.22 7.89 -3.64
CA PRO A 108 -21.43 7.14 -3.98
C PRO A 108 -21.24 6.19 -5.16
N ASP A 109 -20.52 6.61 -6.20
CA ASP A 109 -20.29 5.80 -7.42
C ASP A 109 -19.54 4.48 -7.16
N GLN A 110 -18.88 4.35 -6.01
CA GLN A 110 -18.10 3.17 -5.61
C GLN A 110 -18.63 2.51 -4.34
N ASP A 111 -19.76 2.99 -3.80
CA ASP A 111 -20.31 2.55 -2.51
C ASP A 111 -19.23 2.46 -1.42
N CYS A 112 -18.34 3.47 -1.34
CA CYS A 112 -17.22 3.42 -0.42
C CYS A 112 -16.88 4.76 0.22
N VAL A 113 -16.30 4.67 1.42
CA VAL A 113 -15.68 5.78 2.15
C VAL A 113 -14.19 5.76 1.89
N VAL A 114 -13.64 6.90 1.50
CA VAL A 114 -12.20 7.08 1.31
C VAL A 114 -11.65 7.93 2.45
N TRP A 115 -10.80 7.32 3.27
CA TRP A 115 -10.01 8.03 4.26
C TRP A 115 -8.60 8.29 3.72
N SER A 116 -8.31 9.55 3.44
CA SER A 116 -7.04 10.02 2.87
C SER A 116 -6.15 10.65 3.93
N ILE A 117 -4.95 10.11 4.10
CA ILE A 117 -3.93 10.58 5.05
C ILE A 117 -2.66 10.94 4.27
N LYS A 118 -2.28 12.22 4.26
CA LYS A 118 -1.09 12.69 3.52
C LYS A 118 0.20 12.04 4.00
N GLN A 119 0.36 11.91 5.32
CA GLN A 119 1.55 11.35 5.96
C GLN A 119 1.13 10.47 7.15
N PHE A 120 1.48 9.19 7.08
CA PHE A 120 1.22 8.20 8.11
C PHE A 120 2.57 7.78 8.72
N GLN A 121 2.84 8.23 9.94
CA GLN A 121 4.07 7.89 10.67
C GLN A 121 4.10 6.41 11.08
N GLY A 122 5.26 5.77 11.02
CA GLY A 122 5.41 4.37 11.43
C GLY A 122 5.21 4.15 12.93
N GLN A 123 4.74 2.95 13.31
CA GLN A 123 4.39 2.58 14.69
C GLN A 123 3.36 3.50 15.36
N LYS A 124 2.49 4.12 14.55
CA LYS A 124 1.31 4.86 15.01
C LYS A 124 0.03 4.16 14.61
N ASP A 125 -1.02 4.43 15.37
CA ASP A 125 -2.39 4.09 15.05
C ASP A 125 -3.28 5.33 15.09
N PHE A 126 -4.28 5.33 14.20
CA PHE A 126 -5.28 6.37 14.09
C PHE A 126 -6.65 5.74 13.95
N ILE A 127 -7.67 6.46 14.43
CA ILE A 127 -9.05 6.01 14.41
C ILE A 127 -9.87 7.01 13.62
N MET A 128 -10.76 6.47 12.79
CA MET A 128 -11.80 7.19 12.08
C MET A 128 -13.14 6.55 12.45
N THR A 129 -14.13 7.40 12.75
CA THR A 129 -15.51 7.00 12.99
C THR A 129 -16.38 7.57 11.89
N ALA A 130 -17.27 6.76 11.33
CA ALA A 130 -18.25 7.19 10.34
C ALA A 130 -19.65 6.75 10.77
N ASN A 131 -20.64 7.64 10.63
CA ASN A 131 -22.04 7.34 10.88
C ASN A 131 -22.82 7.60 9.61
N PHE A 132 -23.76 6.70 9.32
CA PHE A 132 -24.67 6.83 8.19
C PHE A 132 -26.11 6.59 8.64
N GLY A 133 -27.05 7.24 7.97
CA GLY A 133 -28.44 6.86 8.01
C GLY A 133 -28.71 5.70 7.06
N LEU A 134 -29.73 4.91 7.39
CA LEU A 134 -30.26 3.84 6.55
C LEU A 134 -31.76 4.05 6.34
N PRO A 135 -32.27 3.83 5.12
CA PRO A 135 -33.70 3.89 4.85
C PRO A 135 -34.43 2.73 5.56
N SER A 136 -35.70 2.98 5.89
CA SER A 136 -36.59 2.03 6.58
C SER A 136 -36.91 0.79 5.74
N VAL A 137 -36.87 0.92 4.41
CA VAL A 137 -36.92 -0.19 3.46
C VAL A 137 -35.50 -0.47 2.97
N GLY A 138 -35.02 -1.70 3.15
CA GLY A 138 -33.67 -2.08 2.73
C GLY A 138 -33.57 -2.40 1.25
N ALA A 139 -32.44 -2.02 0.64
CA ALA A 139 -32.08 -2.51 -0.67
C ALA A 139 -31.88 -4.04 -0.67
N ASP A 140 -32.17 -4.68 -1.80
CA ASP A 140 -31.87 -6.10 -1.99
C ASP A 140 -30.38 -6.35 -1.79
N ASN A 141 -30.03 -7.39 -1.00
CA ASN A 141 -28.65 -7.76 -0.70
C ASN A 141 -27.84 -6.64 0.02
N ARG A 142 -28.48 -5.87 0.90
CA ARG A 142 -27.83 -4.80 1.70
C ARG A 142 -26.53 -5.26 2.37
N ASP A 143 -26.41 -6.52 2.78
CA ASP A 143 -25.22 -7.07 3.46
C ASP A 143 -24.03 -7.37 2.52
N ALA A 144 -24.14 -7.12 1.22
CA ALA A 144 -23.07 -7.35 0.25
C ALA A 144 -21.77 -6.61 0.60
N TYR A 145 -21.88 -5.40 1.15
CA TYR A 145 -20.73 -4.60 1.58
C TYR A 145 -19.83 -5.33 2.57
N MET A 146 -20.38 -6.16 3.47
CA MET A 146 -19.60 -6.96 4.44
C MET A 146 -18.64 -7.95 3.77
N LYS A 147 -18.95 -8.38 2.54
CA LYS A 147 -18.10 -9.28 1.75
C LYS A 147 -17.06 -8.52 0.93
N ALA A 148 -17.26 -7.22 0.70
CA ALA A 148 -16.32 -6.40 -0.03
C ALA A 148 -15.09 -6.10 0.83
N PRO A 149 -13.87 -6.25 0.29
CA PRO A 149 -12.66 -5.98 1.05
C PRO A 149 -12.41 -4.47 1.21
N ILE A 150 -11.74 -4.12 2.30
CA ILE A 150 -11.10 -2.83 2.50
C ILE A 150 -9.83 -2.80 1.65
N ALA A 151 -9.72 -1.84 0.72
CA ALA A 151 -8.50 -1.66 -0.07
C ALA A 151 -7.64 -0.53 0.52
N VAL A 152 -6.32 -0.70 0.54
CA VAL A 152 -5.39 0.32 1.03
C VAL A 152 -4.36 0.67 -0.03
N LYS A 153 -4.21 1.95 -0.33
CA LYS A 153 -3.14 2.47 -1.16
C LYS A 153 -2.17 3.25 -0.30
N PHE A 154 -0.87 3.13 -0.58
CA PHE A 154 0.17 3.85 0.13
C PHE A 154 1.50 3.78 -0.62
N GLU A 155 2.37 4.75 -0.33
CA GLU A 155 3.77 4.73 -0.76
C GLU A 155 4.70 4.97 0.44
N ILE A 156 5.74 4.17 0.61
CA ILE A 156 6.75 4.35 1.66
C ILE A 156 8.13 4.57 1.00
N PRO A 157 8.64 5.80 0.98
CA PRO A 157 9.98 6.07 0.48
C PRO A 157 11.06 5.57 1.45
N TYR A 158 12.24 5.28 0.90
CA TYR A 158 13.43 4.83 1.61
C TYR A 158 13.21 3.58 2.48
N PHE A 159 12.21 2.78 2.14
CA PHE A 159 11.85 1.54 2.83
C PHE A 159 11.82 0.39 1.83
N THR A 160 12.38 -0.75 2.22
CA THR A 160 12.36 -1.99 1.43
C THR A 160 11.73 -3.10 2.24
N VAL A 161 10.61 -3.63 1.73
CA VAL A 161 9.97 -4.83 2.29
C VAL A 161 10.83 -6.07 2.08
N SER A 162 11.47 -6.15 0.90
CA SER A 162 12.32 -7.25 0.49
C SER A 162 13.60 -7.41 1.30
N GLY A 163 14.05 -6.35 1.97
CA GLY A 163 15.39 -6.27 2.54
C GLY A 163 16.51 -6.16 1.49
N VAL A 164 16.19 -6.12 0.19
CA VAL A 164 17.18 -5.94 -0.88
C VAL A 164 17.69 -4.51 -0.84
N THR A 165 19.02 -4.37 -0.85
CA THR A 165 19.70 -3.07 -0.87
C THR A 165 20.84 -3.08 -1.87
N VAL A 166 20.96 -2.01 -2.63
CA VAL A 166 22.10 -1.74 -3.52
C VAL A 166 23.30 -1.38 -2.64
N ARG A 167 24.34 -2.23 -2.69
CA ARG A 167 25.58 -2.01 -1.92
C ARG A 167 26.51 -1.02 -2.60
N TYR A 168 26.68 -1.14 -3.91
CA TYR A 168 27.48 -0.25 -4.72
C TYR A 168 27.01 -0.31 -6.18
N LEU A 169 27.26 0.78 -6.90
CA LEU A 169 27.11 0.86 -8.36
C LEU A 169 28.44 1.36 -8.91
N LYS A 170 29.15 0.50 -9.66
CA LYS A 170 30.43 0.86 -10.28
C LYS A 170 30.21 1.15 -11.76
N ILE A 171 30.47 2.40 -12.15
CA ILE A 171 30.40 2.85 -13.53
C ILE A 171 31.83 2.90 -14.09
N ILE A 172 32.06 2.23 -15.21
CA ILE A 172 33.36 2.20 -15.90
C ILE A 172 33.14 2.83 -17.26
N GLU A 173 33.54 4.09 -17.40
CA GLU A 173 33.37 4.88 -18.60
C GLU A 173 34.74 5.27 -19.16
N LYS A 174 35.02 4.91 -20.41
CA LYS A 174 36.34 5.11 -21.03
C LYS A 174 36.52 6.52 -21.58
N SER A 175 35.43 7.25 -21.81
CA SER A 175 35.43 8.62 -22.34
C SER A 175 35.80 9.70 -21.31
N GLY A 176 35.93 9.33 -20.02
CA GLY A 176 36.24 10.27 -18.95
C GLY A 176 35.02 11.03 -18.39
N TYR A 177 33.81 10.68 -18.83
CA TYR A 177 32.58 11.24 -18.28
C TYR A 177 32.39 10.85 -16.80
N GLN A 178 32.08 11.84 -15.95
CA GLN A 178 31.80 11.63 -14.53
C GLN A 178 30.30 11.49 -14.30
N ALA A 179 29.87 10.27 -13.96
CA ALA A 179 28.49 10.00 -13.61
C ALA A 179 28.19 10.31 -12.13
N LEU A 180 26.99 10.81 -11.85
CA LEU A 180 26.47 11.06 -10.51
C LEU A 180 25.37 10.04 -10.19
N PRO A 181 25.72 8.82 -9.73
CA PRO A 181 24.73 7.79 -9.46
C PRO A 181 23.92 8.13 -8.21
N TRP A 182 22.62 7.85 -8.26
CA TRP A 182 21.72 7.93 -7.11
C TRP A 182 20.87 6.67 -7.02
N VAL A 183 20.42 6.35 -5.81
CA VAL A 183 19.54 5.20 -5.55
C VAL A 183 18.41 5.68 -4.67
N ARG A 184 17.17 5.35 -5.05
CA ARG A 184 15.99 5.50 -4.19
C ARG A 184 15.30 4.16 -4.03
N TYR A 185 14.75 3.94 -2.84
CA TYR A 185 13.87 2.81 -2.57
C TYR A 185 12.47 3.34 -2.37
N ILE A 186 11.49 2.71 -3.00
CA ILE A 186 10.08 3.04 -2.82
C ILE A 186 9.34 1.72 -2.67
N THR A 187 8.56 1.59 -1.59
CA THR A 187 7.59 0.52 -1.44
C THR A 187 6.22 1.07 -1.76
N GLN A 188 5.55 0.52 -2.77
CA GLN A 188 4.16 0.83 -3.09
C GLN A 188 3.29 -0.38 -2.77
N ASN A 189 2.01 -0.13 -2.47
CA ASN A 189 1.05 -1.21 -2.35
C ASN A 189 0.86 -1.92 -3.71
N GLY A 190 0.70 -3.24 -3.68
CA GLY A 190 0.12 -4.00 -4.79
C GLY A 190 -1.37 -4.19 -4.56
N ASP A 191 -1.84 -5.42 -4.76
CA ASP A 191 -3.16 -5.84 -4.29
C ASP A 191 -3.15 -5.96 -2.75
N TYR A 192 -3.71 -4.95 -2.08
CA TYR A 192 -3.65 -4.81 -0.63
C TYR A 192 -5.06 -4.69 -0.06
N GLN A 193 -5.62 -5.85 0.28
CA GLN A 193 -7.01 -6.02 0.68
C GLN A 193 -7.11 -6.64 2.08
N LEU A 194 -7.96 -6.07 2.92
CA LEU A 194 -8.30 -6.60 4.25
C LEU A 194 -9.79 -6.87 4.32
N ARG A 195 -10.21 -7.85 5.11
CA ARG A 195 -11.63 -8.11 5.36
C ARG A 195 -12.10 -7.34 6.59
N MET A 196 -13.35 -6.91 6.55
CA MET A 196 -14.04 -6.40 7.74
C MET A 196 -14.25 -7.52 8.76
N ILE A 197 -14.34 -7.14 10.03
CA ILE A 197 -14.54 -8.04 11.16
C ILE A 197 -16.00 -7.99 11.59
#